data_AF-A0A061HVI3-F1
#
_entry.id   AF-A0A061HVI3-F1
#
_cell.length_a   1.000
_cell.length_b   1.000
_cell.length_c   1.000
_cell.angle_alpha   90.00
_cell.angle_beta   90.00
_cell.angle_gamma   90.00
#
_symmetry.space_group_name_H-M   'P 1'
#
loop_
_entity.id
_entity.type
_entity.pdbx_description
1 polymer ?
#
loop_
_entity_poly.entity_id
_entity_poly.type
_entity_poly.pdbx_seq_one_letter_code
_entity_poly.pdbx_strand_id
1 'polypeptide(L)'
;MATPYPRSGGRGDVKCGGGRGASVPWDFLPGLMVKAPPGPCLQAQRKEKSRNAARWRRGKENLEFFELAKLLPLPGAISSQLDKASIVRLSVTYLRLRRFAALGAPPWGLRAVGPPSGL
;
A
#
# COMPACT_ATOMS: atom_id res chain seq x y z
N MET A 1 27.91 -18.13 46.33
CA MET A 1 28.99 -18.11 45.32
C MET A 1 28.37 -17.97 43.93
N ALA A 2 28.91 -17.05 43.12
CA ALA A 2 28.79 -16.86 41.65
C ALA A 2 27.37 -16.72 41.03
N THR A 3 26.79 -15.51 40.94
CA THR A 3 26.83 -14.49 39.84
C THR A 3 25.92 -14.77 38.63
N PRO A 4 25.01 -13.85 38.26
CA PRO A 4 24.26 -13.90 36.99
C PRO A 4 25.10 -13.37 35.81
N TYR A 5 25.04 -14.06 34.67
CA TYR A 5 25.69 -13.65 33.42
C TYR A 5 24.91 -12.53 32.71
N PRO A 6 25.58 -11.51 32.15
CA PRO A 6 24.97 -10.50 31.29
C PRO A 6 24.96 -10.99 29.84
N ARG A 7 23.92 -10.66 29.07
CA ARG A 7 24.01 -10.65 27.60
C ARG A 7 23.38 -9.39 27.02
N SER A 8 24.26 -8.43 26.85
CA SER A 8 24.13 -7.27 25.97
C SER A 8 23.72 -7.69 24.56
N GLY A 9 22.74 -6.99 23.98
CA GLY A 9 22.15 -7.30 22.68
C GLY A 9 21.61 -6.06 21.97
N GLY A 10 22.46 -5.04 21.84
CA GLY A 10 22.49 -4.06 20.74
C GLY A 10 21.16 -3.52 20.20
N ARG A 11 20.67 -2.44 20.81
CA ARG A 11 19.82 -1.46 20.11
C ARG A 11 20.68 -0.80 19.05
N GLY A 12 20.53 -1.19 17.80
CA GLY A 12 21.22 -0.59 16.66
C GLY A 12 20.81 0.87 16.51
N ASP A 13 21.59 1.75 17.12
CA ASP A 13 21.51 3.19 16.91
C ASP A 13 21.92 3.46 15.46
N VAL A 14 20.96 3.88 14.63
CA VAL A 14 21.24 4.36 13.27
C VAL A 14 21.97 5.68 13.42
N LYS A 15 23.28 5.59 13.60
CA LYS A 15 24.21 6.71 13.54
C LYS A 15 24.26 7.18 12.10
N CYS A 16 23.42 8.16 11.76
CA CYS A 16 23.59 8.95 10.54
C CYS A 16 24.97 9.63 10.64
N GLY A 17 25.96 9.06 9.95
CA GLY A 17 27.28 9.65 9.81
C GLY A 17 27.17 11.02 9.16
N GLY A 18 27.27 12.06 9.96
CA GLY A 18 27.49 13.42 9.49
C GLY A 18 28.86 13.47 8.85
N GLY A 19 28.88 13.44 7.51
CA GLY A 19 30.05 13.82 6.74
C GLY A 19 30.50 15.20 7.20
N ARG A 20 31.77 15.31 7.59
CA ARG A 20 32.43 16.58 7.89
C ARG A 20 32.51 17.40 6.60
N GLY A 21 31.43 18.11 6.28
CA GLY A 21 31.53 19.32 5.46
C GLY A 21 32.23 20.35 6.32
N ALA A 22 33.44 20.74 5.92
CA ALA A 22 34.18 21.82 6.54
C ALA A 22 33.29 23.08 6.51
N SER A 23 32.64 23.37 7.64
CA SER A 23 31.90 24.61 7.83
C SER A 23 32.94 25.70 8.02
N VAL A 24 33.03 26.58 7.02
CA VAL A 24 33.66 27.89 7.15
C VAL A 24 33.11 28.54 8.43
N PRO A 25 33.95 29.03 9.36
CA PRO A 25 33.46 29.63 10.59
C PRO A 25 32.86 31.00 10.25
N TRP A 26 31.53 31.11 10.34
CA TRP A 26 30.79 32.38 10.25
C TRP A 26 30.82 33.17 11.57
N ASP A 27 31.91 33.08 12.32
CA ASP A 27 32.04 33.70 13.65
C ASP A 27 32.73 35.06 13.57
N PHE A 28 32.10 35.99 12.87
CA PHE A 28 32.38 37.42 13.02
C PHE A 28 31.05 38.15 13.18
N LEU A 29 30.51 38.13 14.41
CA LEU A 29 29.71 39.18 15.07
C LEU A 29 29.02 38.61 16.34
N PRO A 30 29.32 39.12 17.54
CA PRO A 30 28.57 38.79 18.75
C PRO A 30 27.32 39.68 18.81
N GLY A 31 26.11 39.12 18.79
CA GLY A 31 24.95 39.90 19.24
C GLY A 31 23.57 39.69 18.63
N LEU A 32 23.28 38.59 17.93
CA LEU A 32 21.87 38.28 17.60
C LEU A 32 21.64 36.77 17.58
N MET A 33 21.39 36.17 18.75
CA MET A 33 20.83 34.82 18.83
C MET A 33 19.39 34.83 18.33
N VAL A 34 19.20 34.85 17.01
CA VAL A 34 18.02 34.24 16.41
C VAL A 34 18.22 32.73 16.56
N LYS A 35 17.84 32.21 17.72
CA LYS A 35 17.73 30.78 17.96
C LYS A 35 16.60 30.27 17.09
N ALA A 36 16.94 29.97 15.82
CA ALA A 36 16.05 29.26 14.93
C ALA A 36 15.60 27.98 15.66
N PRO A 37 14.28 27.72 15.76
CA PRO A 37 13.80 26.54 16.44
C PRO A 37 14.40 25.30 15.76
N PRO A 38 14.69 24.20 16.49
CA PRO A 38 15.07 22.94 15.88
C PRO A 38 13.84 22.37 15.16
N GLY A 39 13.53 22.94 13.99
CA GLY A 39 12.59 22.35 13.05
C GLY A 39 13.16 21.01 12.61
N PRO A 40 12.30 20.03 12.26
CA PRO A 40 12.77 18.77 11.71
C PRO A 40 13.72 19.07 10.55
N CYS A 41 14.92 18.49 10.58
CA CYS A 41 15.90 18.70 9.53
C CYS A 41 15.24 18.44 8.16
N LEU A 42 15.62 19.18 7.12
CA LEU A 42 14.99 19.06 5.79
C LEU A 42 14.93 17.60 5.30
N GLN A 43 15.91 16.78 5.71
CA GLN A 43 15.93 15.34 5.44
C GLN A 43 14.81 14.57 6.18
N ALA A 44 14.54 14.88 7.45
CA ALA A 44 13.40 14.33 8.18
C ALA A 44 12.07 14.73 7.52
N GLN A 45 11.95 15.98 7.06
CA GLN A 45 10.75 16.46 6.36
C GLN A 45 10.55 15.74 5.00
N ARG A 46 11.63 15.51 4.24
CA ARG A 46 11.59 14.72 2.99
C ARG A 46 11.20 13.26 3.23
N LYS A 47 11.77 12.63 4.25
CA LYS A 47 11.43 11.25 4.67
C LYS A 47 9.96 11.16 5.08
N GLU A 48 9.47 12.15 5.81
CA GLU A 48 8.07 12.21 6.25
C GLU A 48 7.09 12.31 5.06
N LYS A 49 7.39 13.18 4.09
CA LYS A 49 6.59 13.30 2.85
C LYS A 49 6.55 11.99 2.07
N SER A 50 7.69 11.33 1.90
CA SER A 50 7.77 10.01 1.23
C SER A 50 6.97 8.95 1.98
N ARG A 51 7.05 8.93 3.32
CA ARG A 51 6.27 8.01 4.16
C ARG A 51 4.77 8.21 3.97
N ASN A 52 4.31 9.46 3.96
CA ASN A 52 2.89 9.77 3.78
C ASN A 52 2.42 9.45 2.35
N ALA A 53 3.25 9.71 1.34
CA ALA A 53 2.96 9.30 -0.04
C ALA A 53 2.83 7.77 -0.17
N ALA A 54 3.72 7.00 0.46
CA ALA A 54 3.65 5.54 0.47
C ALA A 54 2.40 5.02 1.21
N ARG A 55 2.00 5.66 2.32
CA ARG A 55 0.74 5.34 3.01
C ARG A 55 -0.47 5.63 2.14
N TRP A 56 -0.51 6.79 1.49
CA TRP A 56 -1.61 7.17 0.60
C TRP A 56 -1.75 6.18 -0.56
N ARG A 57 -0.65 5.78 -1.21
CA ARG A 57 -0.66 4.76 -2.27
C ARG A 57 -1.24 3.42 -1.78
N ARG A 58 -0.77 2.92 -0.64
CA ARG A 58 -1.29 1.68 -0.01
C ARG A 58 -2.75 1.81 0.39
N GLY A 59 -3.18 2.96 0.87
CA GLY A 59 -4.58 3.22 1.20
C GLY A 59 -5.46 3.21 -0.05
N LYS A 60 -5.01 3.87 -1.12
CA LYS A 60 -5.75 3.95 -2.38
C LYS A 60 -5.89 2.59 -3.04
N GLU A 61 -4.80 1.83 -3.19
CA GLU A 61 -4.88 0.48 -3.77
C GLU A 61 -5.76 -0.46 -2.92
N ASN A 62 -5.74 -0.37 -1.58
CA ASN A 62 -6.63 -1.14 -0.72
C ASN A 62 -8.11 -0.84 -0.98
N LEU A 63 -8.46 0.44 -1.18
CA LEU A 63 -9.81 0.84 -1.52
C LEU A 63 -10.24 0.26 -2.87
N GLU A 64 -9.39 0.36 -3.89
CA GLU A 64 -9.68 -0.21 -5.21
C GLU A 64 -9.84 -1.74 -5.15
N PHE A 65 -9.04 -2.45 -4.35
CA PHE A 65 -9.22 -3.89 -4.13
C PHE A 65 -10.57 -4.21 -3.49
N PHE A 66 -11.01 -3.40 -2.52
CA PHE A 66 -12.29 -3.59 -1.86
C PHE A 66 -13.46 -3.35 -2.80
N GLU A 67 -13.41 -2.28 -3.62
CA GLU A 67 -14.43 -2.03 -4.65
C GLU A 67 -14.45 -3.14 -5.71
N LEU A 68 -13.28 -3.61 -6.15
CA LEU A 68 -13.19 -4.73 -7.07
C LEU A 68 -13.85 -6.00 -6.50
N ALA A 69 -13.65 -6.29 -5.22
CA ALA A 69 -14.27 -7.46 -4.57
C ALA A 69 -15.81 -7.37 -4.56
N LYS A 70 -16.38 -6.17 -4.39
CA LYS A 70 -17.84 -5.96 -4.45
C LYS A 70 -18.44 -6.20 -5.84
N LEU A 71 -17.64 -6.02 -6.89
CA LEU A 71 -18.08 -6.23 -8.27
C LEU A 71 -18.05 -7.71 -8.70
N LEU A 72 -17.41 -8.58 -7.92
CA LEU A 72 -17.44 -10.02 -8.20
C LEU A 72 -18.86 -10.58 -8.01
N PRO A 73 -19.28 -11.58 -8.80
CA PRO A 73 -20.59 -12.22 -8.67
C PRO A 73 -20.64 -13.16 -7.45
N LEU A 74 -20.39 -12.61 -6.27
CA LEU A 74 -20.37 -13.31 -4.98
C LEU A 74 -21.18 -12.52 -3.95
N PRO A 75 -21.82 -13.18 -2.98
CA PRO A 75 -22.45 -12.49 -1.86
C PRO A 75 -21.44 -11.61 -1.09
N GLY A 76 -21.88 -10.41 -0.68
CA GLY A 76 -21.02 -9.44 0.03
C GLY A 76 -20.36 -9.96 1.31
N ALA A 77 -21.03 -10.88 2.00
CA ALA A 77 -20.49 -11.56 3.19
C ALA A 77 -19.21 -12.37 2.90
N ILE A 78 -19.07 -12.91 1.69
CA ILE A 78 -17.91 -13.71 1.27
C ILE A 78 -16.86 -12.80 0.63
N SER A 79 -17.29 -11.89 -0.27
CA SER A 79 -16.36 -11.04 -1.01
C SER A 79 -15.58 -10.09 -0.10
N SER A 80 -16.17 -9.66 1.02
CA SER A 80 -15.50 -8.83 2.03
C SER A 80 -14.37 -9.54 2.79
N GLN A 81 -14.39 -10.88 2.84
CA GLN A 81 -13.39 -11.69 3.55
C GLN A 81 -12.24 -12.17 2.63
N LEU A 82 -12.31 -11.88 1.33
CA LEU A 82 -11.30 -12.30 0.38
C LEU A 82 -9.96 -11.59 0.62
N ASP A 83 -8.87 -12.35 0.54
CA ASP A 83 -7.53 -11.79 0.48
C ASP A 83 -7.27 -11.13 -0.89
N LYS A 84 -6.33 -10.18 -0.94
CA LYS A 84 -6.01 -9.42 -2.16
C LYS A 84 -5.65 -10.31 -3.36
N ALA A 85 -4.93 -11.41 -3.13
CA ALA A 85 -4.51 -12.29 -4.22
C ALA A 85 -5.71 -13.06 -4.77
N SER A 86 -6.60 -13.56 -3.91
CA SER A 86 -7.85 -14.19 -4.33
C SER A 86 -8.77 -13.23 -5.09
N ILE A 87 -8.89 -11.97 -4.67
CA ILE A 87 -9.67 -10.96 -5.43
C ILE A 87 -9.17 -10.87 -6.87
N VAL A 88 -7.86 -10.78 -7.10
CA VAL A 88 -7.27 -10.72 -8.45
C VAL A 88 -7.49 -12.02 -9.22
N ARG A 89 -7.21 -13.18 -8.60
CA ARG A 89 -7.37 -14.49 -9.25
C ARG A 89 -8.80 -14.73 -9.70
N LEU A 90 -9.78 -14.43 -8.86
CA LEU A 90 -11.19 -14.58 -9.16
C LEU A 90 -11.64 -13.59 -10.24
N SER A 91 -11.20 -12.34 -10.18
CA SER A 91 -11.52 -11.32 -11.20
C SER A 91 -11.05 -11.75 -12.59
N VAL A 92 -9.78 -12.16 -12.72
CA VAL A 92 -9.22 -12.62 -13.99
C VAL A 92 -9.94 -13.87 -14.49
N THR A 93 -10.20 -14.84 -13.59
CA THR A 93 -10.88 -16.08 -13.94
C THR A 93 -12.32 -15.82 -14.39
N TYR A 94 -13.03 -14.90 -13.74
CA TYR A 94 -14.38 -14.51 -14.11
C TYR A 94 -14.44 -13.89 -15.51
N LEU A 95 -13.53 -12.97 -15.84
CA LEU A 95 -13.48 -12.38 -17.19
C LEU A 95 -13.16 -13.44 -18.26
N ARG A 96 -12.25 -14.37 -17.98
CA ARG A 96 -11.95 -15.50 -18.88
C ARG A 96 -13.15 -16.41 -19.06
N LEU A 97 -13.86 -16.74 -17.97
CA LEU A 97 -15.05 -17.58 -18.00
C LEU A 97 -16.17 -16.93 -18.79
N ARG A 98 -16.41 -15.61 -18.63
CA ARG A 98 -17.40 -14.88 -19.43
C ARG A 98 -17.10 -14.97 -20.92
N ARG A 99 -15.84 -14.80 -21.30
CA ARG A 99 -15.41 -14.94 -22.71
C ARG A 99 -15.59 -16.38 -23.21
N PHE A 100 -15.21 -17.36 -22.40
CA PHE A 100 -15.37 -18.78 -22.73
C PHE A 100 -16.84 -19.16 -22.93
N ALA A 101 -17.71 -18.75 -22.00
CA ALA A 101 -19.15 -18.95 -22.06
C ALA A 101 -19.78 -18.36 -23.33
N ALA A 102 -19.30 -17.20 -23.79
CA ALA A 102 -19.79 -16.53 -24.99
C ALA A 102 -19.36 -17.22 -26.30
N LEU A 103 -18.22 -17.92 -26.31
CA LEU A 103 -17.68 -18.60 -27.50
C LEU A 103 -18.24 -20.01 -27.70
N GLY A 104 -18.87 -20.61 -26.67
CA GLY A 104 -19.51 -21.91 -26.80
C GLY A 104 -20.71 -21.90 -27.76
N ALA A 105 -21.03 -23.04 -28.37
CA ALA A 105 -22.24 -23.25 -29.16
C ALA A 105 -23.13 -24.32 -28.49
N PRO A 106 -24.30 -23.96 -27.92
CA PRO A 106 -24.81 -22.60 -27.74
C PRO A 106 -24.03 -21.83 -26.65
N PRO A 107 -23.99 -20.48 -26.71
CA PRO A 107 -23.37 -19.70 -25.67
C PRO A 107 -24.07 -19.91 -24.33
N TRP A 108 -23.30 -20.11 -23.25
CA TRP A 108 -23.87 -20.35 -21.93
C TRP A 108 -24.57 -19.07 -21.44
N GLY A 109 -25.85 -19.17 -21.10
CA GLY A 109 -26.64 -18.04 -20.58
C GLY A 109 -27.59 -17.39 -21.60
N LEU A 110 -27.49 -17.69 -22.90
CA LEU A 110 -28.66 -17.61 -23.77
C LEU A 110 -29.52 -18.84 -23.47
N ARG A 111 -30.38 -18.73 -22.45
CA ARG A 111 -31.67 -19.40 -22.57
C ARG A 111 -32.20 -18.95 -23.92
N ALA A 112 -32.36 -19.88 -24.85
CA ALA A 112 -33.13 -19.65 -26.05
C ALA A 112 -34.37 -18.86 -25.60
N VAL A 113 -34.43 -17.59 -25.97
CA VAL A 113 -35.71 -16.92 -26.12
C VAL A 113 -36.41 -17.84 -27.10
N GLY A 114 -37.26 -18.72 -26.57
CA GLY A 114 -38.13 -19.53 -27.40
C GLY A 114 -38.81 -18.58 -28.38
N PRO A 115 -39.09 -19.03 -29.61
CA PRO A 115 -39.78 -18.17 -30.56
C PRO A 115 -41.01 -17.55 -29.86
N PRO A 116 -41.33 -16.26 -30.10
CA PRO A 116 -42.53 -15.68 -29.54
C PRO A 116 -43.69 -16.60 -29.93
N SER A 117 -44.32 -17.21 -28.93
CA SER A 117 -45.54 -17.98 -29.11
C SER A 117 -46.64 -16.98 -29.47
N GLY A 118 -46.77 -16.72 -30.76
CA GLY A 118 -47.72 -15.78 -31.33
C GLY A 118 -47.43 -15.52 -32.80
N LEU A 119 -47.81 -16.45 -33.67
CA LEU A 119 -48.94 -16.36 -34.61
C LEU A 119 -49.10 -17.70 -35.32
#